data_AF-A0A940QRR7-F1
#
_entry.id   AF-A0A940QRR7-F1
#
_cell.length_a   1.000
_cell.length_b   1.000
_cell.length_c   1.000
_cell.angle_alpha   90.00
_cell.angle_beta   90.00
_cell.angle_gamma   90.00
#
_symmetry.space_group_name_H-M   'P 1'
#
loop_
_entity.id
_entity.type
_entity.pdbx_description
1 polymer ?
#
loop_
_entity_poly.entity_id
_entity_poly.type
_entity_poly.pdbx_seq_one_letter_code
_entity_poly.pdbx_strand_id
1 'polypeptide(L)'
;MKAQRPKGKNRIWVLVFLLFLQTPVIPFATTGQEMDREGWPIPDLKGLVPYTIQVKKVNGVEKIVEKFLTPDGGHVARISGNGKTFAYAVDRDRDPPIDYLLLDPDGLGKFTQKFRSEDSYAIPEWVSR
;
A
#
# COMPACT_ATOMS: atom_id res chain seq x y z
N MET A 1 72.73 -9.60 -44.77
CA MET A 1 73.46 -8.97 -43.64
C MET A 1 72.59 -7.85 -43.06
N LYS A 2 72.41 -7.85 -41.72
CA LYS A 2 71.67 -6.92 -40.83
C LYS A 2 70.14 -6.86 -40.98
N ALA A 3 69.32 -6.82 -39.94
CA ALA A 3 69.37 -7.29 -38.55
C ALA A 3 67.92 -7.17 -38.01
N GLN A 4 67.48 -8.17 -37.28
CA GLN A 4 66.17 -8.32 -36.65
C GLN A 4 66.04 -7.45 -35.39
N ARG A 5 64.88 -6.80 -35.17
CA ARG A 5 64.39 -6.41 -33.84
C ARG A 5 62.86 -6.55 -33.76
N PRO A 6 62.34 -7.46 -32.91
CA PRO A 6 60.97 -7.42 -32.43
C PRO A 6 60.94 -6.79 -31.03
N LYS A 7 59.98 -5.89 -30.79
CA LYS A 7 59.51 -5.47 -29.46
C LYS A 7 58.05 -5.08 -29.66
N GLY A 8 57.06 -5.53 -28.93
CA GLY A 8 57.00 -6.14 -27.61
C GLY A 8 55.63 -5.70 -27.08
N LYS A 9 54.76 -6.67 -26.82
CA LYS A 9 53.40 -6.49 -26.27
C LYS A 9 53.44 -5.62 -25.03
N ASN A 10 52.52 -4.65 -24.90
CA ASN A 10 52.04 -4.19 -23.59
C ASN A 10 50.52 -4.06 -23.62
N ARG A 11 49.94 -4.74 -22.63
CA ARG A 11 48.53 -4.96 -22.34
C ARG A 11 48.07 -3.95 -21.30
N ILE A 12 46.87 -3.37 -21.51
CA ILE A 12 45.78 -3.16 -20.55
C ILE A 12 46.03 -2.18 -19.35
N TRP A 13 44.98 -1.40 -19.06
CA TRP A 13 44.65 -0.63 -17.84
C TRP A 13 45.09 0.83 -17.78
N VAL A 14 44.15 1.76 -18.01
CA VAL A 14 43.71 2.78 -17.02
C VAL A 14 42.26 3.15 -17.35
N LEU A 15 41.35 2.48 -16.64
CA LEU A 15 40.02 2.98 -16.25
C LEU A 15 40.22 4.27 -15.44
N VAL A 16 39.14 5.07 -15.29
CA VAL A 16 38.97 6.18 -14.33
C VAL A 16 39.27 7.58 -14.90
N PHE A 17 38.24 8.31 -15.36
CA PHE A 17 37.84 9.61 -14.80
C PHE A 17 36.62 10.21 -15.53
N LEU A 18 35.72 10.87 -14.78
CA LEU A 18 34.52 11.65 -15.16
C LEU A 18 33.28 10.80 -15.52
N LEU A 19 32.44 10.32 -14.59
CA LEU A 19 32.00 10.86 -13.30
C LEU A 19 31.46 12.29 -13.38
N PHE A 20 30.43 12.55 -14.19
CA PHE A 20 29.44 13.63 -14.00
C PHE A 20 28.13 13.36 -14.78
N LEU A 21 27.64 12.11 -14.82
CA LEU A 21 26.20 11.91 -15.04
C LEU A 21 25.52 12.17 -13.70
N GLN A 22 25.22 13.44 -13.46
CA GLN A 22 24.19 13.82 -12.48
C GLN A 22 22.86 13.27 -13.00
N THR A 23 22.55 12.04 -12.63
CA THR A 23 21.19 11.55 -12.74
C THR A 23 20.34 12.40 -11.80
N PRO A 24 19.27 13.05 -12.27
CA PRO A 24 18.35 13.68 -11.36
C PRO A 24 17.83 12.57 -10.45
N VAL A 25 18.08 12.71 -9.15
CA VAL A 25 17.42 11.90 -8.13
C VAL A 25 15.95 12.26 -8.26
N ILE A 26 15.19 11.47 -9.02
CA ILE A 26 13.75 11.62 -9.07
C ILE A 26 13.31 11.40 -7.62
N PRO A 27 12.73 12.40 -6.94
CA PRO A 27 12.11 12.14 -5.65
C PRO A 27 11.04 11.09 -5.94
N PHE A 28 11.19 9.91 -5.36
CA PHE A 28 10.10 8.95 -5.31
C PHE A 28 8.93 9.72 -4.70
N ALA A 29 7.95 10.05 -5.54
CA ALA A 29 6.69 10.57 -5.06
C ALA A 29 6.18 9.53 -4.07
N THR A 30 6.09 9.94 -2.80
CA THR A 30 5.50 9.12 -1.75
C THR A 30 4.14 8.65 -2.25
N THR A 31 3.98 7.33 -2.35
CA THR A 31 2.79 6.69 -2.88
C THR A 31 1.62 6.96 -1.93
N GLY A 32 0.72 7.86 -2.33
CA GLY A 32 -0.74 7.80 -2.15
C GLY A 32 -1.37 7.91 -0.76
N GLN A 33 -0.61 7.75 0.32
CA GLN A 33 -1.19 7.65 1.67
C GLN A 33 -1.41 9.03 2.31
N GLU A 34 -2.67 9.35 2.60
CA GLU A 34 -3.01 10.53 3.39
C GLU A 34 -3.07 10.16 4.88
N MET A 35 -2.48 11.01 5.73
CA MET A 35 -2.35 10.78 7.17
C MET A 35 -3.16 11.82 7.96
N ASP A 36 -3.99 11.35 8.89
CA ASP A 36 -4.63 12.18 9.93
C ASP A 36 -4.28 11.59 11.31
N ARG A 37 -3.59 12.37 12.15
CA ARG A 37 -3.17 11.92 13.49
C ARG A 37 -4.32 11.78 14.48
N GLU A 38 -5.40 12.53 14.27
CA GLU A 38 -6.59 12.42 15.10
C GLU A 38 -7.50 11.28 14.63
N GLY A 39 -7.32 10.86 13.38
CA GLY A 39 -8.04 9.75 12.76
C GLY A 39 -9.17 10.24 11.88
N TRP A 40 -9.33 9.59 10.74
CA TRP A 40 -10.42 9.84 9.83
C TRP A 40 -11.76 9.40 10.44
N PRO A 41 -12.85 10.14 10.18
CA PRO A 41 -14.18 9.70 10.59
C PRO A 41 -14.53 8.39 9.90
N ILE A 42 -14.94 7.40 10.69
CA ILE A 42 -15.39 6.11 10.18
C ILE A 42 -16.88 6.18 9.79
N PRO A 43 -17.33 5.38 8.80
CA PRO A 43 -18.75 5.30 8.47
C PRO A 43 -19.58 4.77 9.64
N ASP A 44 -20.76 5.37 9.87
CA ASP A 44 -21.71 4.85 10.85
C ASP A 44 -22.45 3.63 10.26
N LEU A 45 -22.26 2.47 10.90
CA LEU A 45 -22.90 1.21 10.52
C LEU A 45 -24.08 0.84 11.44
N LYS A 46 -24.45 1.71 12.38
CA LYS A 46 -25.49 1.43 13.36
C LYS A 46 -26.84 1.20 12.66
N GLY A 47 -27.43 0.04 12.93
CA GLY A 47 -28.72 -0.35 12.35
C GLY A 47 -28.63 -0.85 10.90
N LEU A 48 -27.43 -0.88 10.29
CA LEU A 48 -27.24 -1.49 8.98
C LEU A 48 -27.00 -3.00 9.13
N VAL A 49 -27.60 -3.76 8.22
CA VAL A 49 -27.39 -5.21 8.12
C VAL A 49 -26.48 -5.46 6.91
N PRO A 50 -25.41 -6.27 7.05
CA PRO A 50 -24.54 -6.54 5.92
C PRO A 50 -25.29 -7.36 4.87
N TYR A 51 -25.24 -6.92 3.61
CA TYR A 51 -25.83 -7.65 2.48
C TYR A 51 -24.90 -8.77 1.97
N THR A 52 -23.62 -8.74 2.37
CA THR A 52 -22.64 -9.77 2.01
C THR A 52 -21.62 -9.89 3.12
N ILE A 53 -21.26 -11.13 3.45
CA ILE A 53 -20.18 -11.47 4.38
C ILE A 53 -19.24 -12.44 3.65
N GLN A 54 -17.97 -12.10 3.55
CA GLN A 54 -16.93 -12.97 2.97
C GLN A 54 -15.87 -13.28 4.02
N VAL A 55 -15.53 -14.55 4.16
CA VAL A 55 -14.50 -15.03 5.09
C VAL A 55 -13.40 -15.71 4.29
N LYS A 56 -12.14 -15.31 4.48
CA LYS A 56 -10.97 -15.87 3.82
C LYS A 56 -9.78 -15.88 4.76
N LYS A 57 -8.91 -16.88 4.65
CA LYS A 57 -7.63 -16.90 5.38
C LYS A 57 -6.56 -16.18 4.56
N VAL A 58 -5.92 -15.15 5.13
CA VAL A 58 -4.86 -14.37 4.50
C VAL A 58 -3.68 -14.29 5.46
N ASN A 59 -2.51 -14.80 5.06
CA ASN A 59 -1.30 -14.82 5.88
C ASN A 59 -1.52 -15.39 7.29
N GLY A 60 -2.35 -16.43 7.42
CA GLY A 60 -2.68 -17.06 8.70
C GLY A 60 -3.82 -16.39 9.47
N VAL A 61 -4.21 -15.16 9.12
CA VAL A 61 -5.31 -14.40 9.74
C VAL A 61 -6.64 -14.73 9.07
N GLU A 62 -7.70 -14.94 9.85
CA GLU A 62 -9.06 -14.98 9.32
C GLU A 62 -9.50 -13.55 8.97
N LYS A 63 -9.57 -13.23 7.67
CA LYS A 63 -10.07 -11.95 7.15
C LYS A 63 -11.57 -12.07 6.85
N ILE A 64 -12.36 -11.21 7.47
CA ILE A 64 -13.79 -11.05 7.27
C ILE A 64 -14.04 -9.71 6.57
N VAL A 65 -14.84 -9.72 5.51
CA VAL A 65 -15.30 -8.52 4.81
C VAL A 65 -16.83 -8.51 4.83
N GLU A 66 -17.40 -7.56 5.54
CA GLU A 66 -18.84 -7.33 5.63
C GLU A 66 -19.19 -6.10 4.80
N LYS A 67 -20.12 -6.22 3.86
CA LYS A 67 -20.53 -5.11 2.99
C LYS A 67 -21.93 -4.62 3.36
N PHE A 68 -22.10 -3.30 3.38
CA PHE A 68 -23.30 -2.59 3.80
C PHE A 68 -23.72 -1.62 2.70
N LEU A 69 -25.03 -1.42 2.55
CA LEU A 69 -25.60 -0.31 1.79
C LEU A 69 -25.76 0.87 2.75
N THR A 70 -25.27 2.03 2.38
CA THR A 70 -25.44 3.25 3.18
C THR A 70 -26.76 3.95 2.83
N PRO A 71 -27.35 4.74 3.76
CA PRO A 71 -28.62 5.43 3.51
C PRO A 71 -28.59 6.44 2.35
N ASP A 72 -27.41 6.98 2.03
CA ASP A 72 -27.17 7.88 0.90
C ASP A 72 -26.96 7.14 -0.44
N GLY A 73 -27.01 5.81 -0.44
CA GLY A 73 -26.99 4.99 -1.64
C GLY A 73 -25.62 4.44 -2.04
N GLY A 74 -24.58 4.64 -1.22
CA GLY A 74 -23.24 4.08 -1.41
C GLY A 74 -23.06 2.68 -0.81
N HIS A 75 -21.80 2.21 -0.83
CA HIS A 75 -21.31 1.00 -0.21
C HIS A 75 -20.22 1.29 0.81
N VAL A 76 -20.29 0.57 1.92
CA VAL A 76 -19.18 0.49 2.89
C VAL A 76 -18.85 -0.96 3.13
N ALA A 77 -17.56 -1.30 3.17
CA ALA A 77 -17.10 -2.58 3.64
C ALA A 77 -16.33 -2.43 4.96
N ARG A 78 -16.80 -3.11 6.02
CA ARG A 78 -16.03 -3.31 7.25
C ARG A 78 -15.10 -4.49 7.06
N ILE A 79 -13.82 -4.31 7.36
CA ILE A 79 -12.79 -5.32 7.18
C ILE A 79 -12.20 -5.64 8.55
N SER A 80 -12.35 -6.90 8.94
CA SER A 80 -11.90 -7.43 10.23
C SER A 80 -10.95 -8.59 10.03
N GLY A 81 -10.00 -8.75 10.96
CA GLY A 81 -9.08 -9.87 11.01
C GLY A 81 -9.07 -10.48 12.41
N ASN A 82 -9.26 -11.80 12.55
CA ASN A 82 -9.37 -12.46 13.86
C ASN A 82 -10.34 -11.75 14.82
N GLY A 83 -11.49 -11.29 14.30
CA GLY A 83 -12.49 -10.54 15.07
C GLY A 83 -12.16 -9.06 15.35
N LYS A 84 -11.01 -8.55 14.92
CA LYS A 84 -10.59 -7.16 15.13
C LYS A 84 -10.80 -6.33 13.86
N THR A 85 -11.62 -5.29 13.91
CA THR A 85 -11.80 -4.38 12.77
C THR A 85 -10.59 -3.49 12.61
N PHE A 86 -9.98 -3.51 11.43
CA PHE A 86 -8.75 -2.75 11.16
C PHE A 86 -8.87 -1.86 9.92
N ALA A 87 -9.91 -2.03 9.08
CA ALA A 87 -10.13 -1.16 7.94
C ALA A 87 -11.61 -0.97 7.57
N TYR A 88 -11.88 0.15 6.90
CA TYR A 88 -13.15 0.43 6.23
C TYR A 88 -12.88 0.83 4.78
N ALA A 89 -13.50 0.17 3.80
CA ALA A 89 -13.51 0.63 2.42
C ALA A 89 -14.81 1.37 2.13
N VAL A 90 -14.73 2.52 1.48
CA VAL A 90 -15.87 3.40 1.18
C VAL A 90 -15.97 3.61 -0.32
N ASP A 91 -17.19 3.54 -0.83
CA ASP A 91 -17.55 3.69 -2.23
C ASP A 91 -18.89 4.43 -2.28
N ARG A 92 -18.89 5.72 -2.63
CA ARG A 92 -20.09 6.57 -2.51
C ARG A 92 -21.05 6.45 -3.68
N ASP A 93 -20.57 6.14 -4.87
CA ASP A 93 -21.37 6.08 -6.10
C ASP A 93 -21.74 4.64 -6.52
N ARG A 94 -21.09 3.63 -5.91
CA ARG A 94 -21.20 2.19 -6.22
C ARG A 94 -20.52 1.78 -7.51
N ASP A 95 -19.76 2.68 -8.13
CA ASP A 95 -19.05 2.41 -9.36
C ASP A 95 -17.59 2.07 -9.04
N PRO A 96 -17.09 0.89 -9.43
CA PRO A 96 -15.68 0.56 -9.19
C PRO A 96 -14.73 1.57 -9.87
N PRO A 97 -13.57 1.86 -9.24
CA PRO A 97 -13.09 1.28 -7.99
C PRO A 97 -13.64 2.00 -6.74
N ILE A 98 -13.35 1.47 -5.53
CA ILE A 98 -13.70 2.16 -4.29
C ILE A 98 -13.09 3.57 -4.22
N ASP A 99 -13.73 4.51 -3.54
CA ASP A 99 -13.20 5.86 -3.37
C ASP A 99 -11.92 5.86 -2.53
N TYR A 100 -11.97 5.22 -1.36
CA TYR A 100 -10.86 5.16 -0.42
C TYR A 100 -11.01 4.03 0.61
N LEU A 101 -9.90 3.72 1.27
CA LEU A 101 -9.84 2.84 2.43
C LEU A 101 -9.23 3.56 3.63
N LEU A 102 -9.88 3.43 4.79
CA LEU A 102 -9.37 3.88 6.07
C LEU A 102 -8.75 2.70 6.81
N LEU A 103 -7.57 2.89 7.40
CA LEU A 103 -6.82 1.85 8.12
C LEU A 103 -6.46 2.32 9.54
N ASP A 104 -6.64 1.42 10.51
CA ASP A 104 -6.08 1.52 11.85
C ASP A 104 -4.74 0.75 11.90
N PRO A 105 -3.59 1.44 11.78
CA PRO A 105 -2.30 0.78 11.65
C PRO A 105 -1.76 0.23 12.99
N ASP A 106 -2.23 0.74 14.13
CA ASP A 106 -1.65 0.46 15.45
C ASP A 106 -2.62 -0.22 16.44
N GLY A 107 -3.90 -0.32 16.10
CA GLY A 107 -4.91 -1.00 16.90
C GLY A 107 -5.43 -0.15 18.05
N LEU A 108 -5.23 1.17 17.99
CA LEU A 108 -5.71 2.11 19.00
C LEU A 108 -7.16 2.56 18.76
N GLY A 109 -7.81 2.05 17.72
CA GLY A 109 -9.16 2.45 17.31
C GLY A 109 -9.18 3.77 16.54
N LYS A 110 -8.00 4.29 16.13
CA LYS A 110 -7.87 5.50 15.32
C LYS A 110 -7.46 5.14 13.90
N PHE A 111 -8.34 5.44 12.95
CA PHE A 111 -8.10 5.16 11.53
C PHE A 111 -7.29 6.29 10.91
N THR A 112 -5.98 6.29 11.12
CA THR A 112 -5.09 7.41 10.80
C THR A 112 -4.60 7.43 9.35
N GLN A 113 -4.70 6.31 8.65
CA GLN A 113 -4.27 6.18 7.26
C GLN A 113 -5.46 6.13 6.31
N LYS A 114 -5.39 6.90 5.22
CA LYS A 114 -6.32 6.83 4.09
C LYS A 114 -5.56 6.46 2.82
N PHE A 115 -6.03 5.40 2.17
CA PHE A 115 -5.53 4.84 0.93
C PHE A 115 -6.52 5.14 -0.19
N ARG A 116 -6.00 5.47 -1.38
CA ARG A 116 -6.82 5.58 -2.58
C ARG A 116 -7.05 4.20 -3.21
N SER A 117 -7.88 4.18 -4.24
CA SER A 117 -8.26 2.99 -4.98
C SER A 117 -7.08 2.21 -5.56
N GLU A 118 -6.02 2.92 -5.93
CA GLU A 118 -4.81 2.38 -6.56
C GLU A 118 -3.80 1.84 -5.54
N ASP A 119 -3.96 2.22 -4.27
CA ASP A 119 -2.98 1.92 -3.24
C ASP A 119 -3.16 0.50 -2.69
N SER A 120 -2.04 -0.11 -2.31
CA SER A 120 -2.03 -1.40 -1.63
C SER A 120 -1.83 -1.22 -0.14
N TYR A 121 -2.50 -2.07 0.65
CA TYR A 121 -2.36 -2.10 2.10
C TYR A 121 -2.07 -3.53 2.59
N ALA A 122 -1.40 -3.64 3.73
CA ALA A 122 -1.17 -4.90 4.42
C ALA A 122 -2.13 -5.04 5.60
N ILE A 123 -2.39 -6.28 6.03
CA ILE A 123 -3.06 -6.53 7.31
C ILE A 123 -2.09 -6.10 8.42
N PRO A 124 -2.48 -5.17 9.31
CA PRO A 124 -1.60 -4.72 10.39
C PRO A 124 -1.20 -5.87 11.33
N GLU A 125 0.03 -5.88 11.83
CA GLU A 125 0.54 -6.98 12.65
C GLU A 125 -0.27 -7.23 13.93
N TRP A 126 -0.82 -6.17 14.53
CA TRP A 126 -1.58 -6.25 15.78
C TRP A 126 -2.87 -7.09 15.63
N VAL A 127 -3.34 -7.28 14.40
CA VAL A 127 -4.48 -8.14 14.07
C VAL A 127 -4.19 -9.62 14.37
N SER A 128 -2.92 -10.03 14.24
CA SER A 128 -2.48 -11.42 14.48
C SER A 128 -2.08 -11.71 15.94
N ARG A 129 -2.04 -10.70 16.79
CA ARG A 129 -1.59 -10.81 18.19
C ARG A 129 -2.70 -11.24 19.14
#